data_AF-A0ABD6QZJ0-F1
#
_entry.id   AF-A0ABD6QZJ0-F1
#
_cell.length_a   1.000
_cell.length_b   1.000
_cell.length_c   1.000
_cell.angle_alpha   90.00
_cell.angle_beta   90.00
_cell.angle_gamma   90.00
#
_symmetry.space_group_name_H-M   'P 1'
#
loop_
_entity.id
_entity.type
_entity.pdbx_description
1 polymer ?
#
loop_
_entity_poly.entity_id
_entity_poly.type
_entity_poly.pdbx_seq_one_letter_code
_entity_poly.pdbx_strand_id
1 'polypeptide(L)'
;MKPTFEMIKDERDGVEMTYTTSGGKQCSTYFAGPPEDIDLVCLDYMKGRFANVRTKNQVDFIKRRYKEAYQTVFGVMDRLKAGDKAVMHTCLESKRYDGKVWTCRTDQFKAESGMQVVFLEGFRGYFAVKFLQRIRLLEN
;
A
#
# COMPACT_ATOMS: atom_id res chain seq x y z
N MET A 1 21.24 7.31 -18.19
CA MET A 1 19.82 7.59 -17.84
C MET A 1 19.61 7.28 -16.37
N LYS A 2 18.64 7.91 -15.68
CA LYS A 2 18.27 7.46 -14.31
C LYS A 2 17.40 6.20 -14.43
N PRO A 3 17.53 5.22 -13.52
CA PRO A 3 16.63 4.07 -13.52
C PRO A 3 15.19 4.52 -13.21
N THR A 4 14.21 3.85 -13.79
CA THR A 4 12.78 4.14 -13.59
C THR A 4 12.02 2.86 -13.24
N PHE A 5 10.91 3.03 -12.53
CA PHE A 5 9.98 1.97 -12.19
C PHE A 5 8.56 2.52 -12.31
N GLU A 6 7.70 1.78 -12.99
CA GLU A 6 6.31 2.14 -13.26
C GLU A 6 5.39 0.97 -12.87
N MET A 7 4.22 1.28 -12.33
CA MET A 7 3.18 0.32 -11.98
C MET A 7 1.86 0.81 -12.56
N ILE A 8 1.18 -0.04 -13.32
CA ILE A 8 -0.10 0.25 -13.95
C ILE A 8 -1.08 -0.82 -13.50
N LYS A 9 -2.21 -0.39 -12.97
CA LYS A 9 -3.30 -1.27 -12.53
C LYS A 9 -4.33 -1.42 -13.63
N ASP A 10 -4.83 -2.64 -13.81
CA ASP A 10 -5.92 -2.94 -14.72
C ASP A 10 -7.30 -2.91 -14.03
N GLU A 11 -8.36 -3.15 -14.82
CA GLU A 11 -9.75 -3.14 -14.34
C GLU A 11 -10.09 -4.27 -13.36
N ARG A 12 -9.22 -5.29 -13.23
CA ARG A 12 -9.40 -6.49 -12.40
C ARG A 12 -8.46 -6.52 -11.20
N ASP A 13 -7.93 -5.36 -10.80
CA ASP A 13 -6.94 -5.20 -9.74
C ASP A 13 -5.57 -5.86 -10.01
N GLY A 14 -5.35 -6.35 -11.22
CA GLY A 14 -4.05 -6.82 -11.71
C GLY A 14 -3.09 -5.66 -11.91
N VAL A 15 -1.79 -5.95 -11.88
CA VAL A 15 -0.72 -4.94 -12.03
C VAL A 15 0.35 -5.38 -13.00
N GLU A 16 0.64 -4.50 -13.94
CA GLU A 16 1.84 -4.54 -14.76
C GLU A 16 2.90 -3.64 -14.12
N MET A 17 4.11 -4.17 -13.97
CA MET A 17 5.25 -3.44 -13.43
C MET A 17 6.37 -3.43 -14.45
N THR A 18 6.91 -2.24 -14.72
CA THR A 18 7.98 -2.02 -15.70
C THR A 18 9.20 -1.41 -15.01
N TYR A 19 10.35 -2.06 -15.14
CA TYR A 19 11.63 -1.56 -14.61
C TYR A 19 12.61 -1.26 -15.75
N THR A 20 13.13 -0.03 -15.78
CA THR A 20 14.16 0.39 -16.73
C THR A 20 15.46 0.71 -16.00
N THR A 21 16.54 0.04 -16.40
CA THR A 21 17.89 0.26 -15.85
C THR A 21 18.48 1.60 -16.29
N SER A 22 19.53 2.06 -15.60
CA SER A 22 20.26 3.28 -15.98
C SER A 22 20.89 3.21 -17.39
N GLY A 23 21.17 2.00 -17.86
CA GLY A 23 21.63 1.69 -19.22
C GLY A 23 20.51 1.53 -20.25
N GLY A 24 19.26 1.83 -19.90
CA GLY A 24 18.12 1.83 -20.83
C GLY A 24 17.46 0.47 -21.08
N LYS A 25 17.98 -0.63 -20.50
CA LYS A 25 17.33 -1.95 -20.62
C LYS A 25 16.05 -1.98 -19.80
N GLN A 26 14.93 -2.25 -20.45
CA GLN A 26 13.60 -2.36 -19.86
C GLN A 26 13.17 -3.83 -19.71
N CYS A 27 12.35 -4.12 -18.69
CA CYS A 27 11.70 -5.40 -18.50
C CYS A 27 10.38 -5.19 -17.74
N SER A 28 9.35 -5.93 -18.13
CA SER A 28 8.01 -5.83 -17.54
C SER A 28 7.54 -7.19 -17.03
N THR A 29 6.69 -7.18 -16.02
CA THR A 29 6.11 -8.38 -15.44
C THR A 29 4.69 -8.09 -14.93
N TYR A 30 3.84 -9.11 -14.93
CA TYR A 30 2.45 -9.01 -14.50
C TYR A 30 2.20 -9.78 -13.20
N PHE A 31 1.31 -9.25 -12.37
CA PHE A 31 0.74 -9.93 -11.22
C PHE A 31 -0.79 -9.78 -11.26
N ALA A 32 -1.52 -10.88 -11.00
CA ALA A 32 -2.98 -10.82 -10.84
C ALA A 32 -3.40 -9.99 -9.61
N GLY A 33 -2.48 -9.75 -8.69
CA GLY A 33 -2.60 -8.80 -7.61
C GLY A 33 -1.19 -8.48 -7.06
N PRO A 34 -0.97 -7.25 -6.60
CA PRO A 34 0.31 -6.81 -6.04
C PRO A 34 0.73 -7.68 -4.84
N PRO A 35 2.00 -8.08 -4.70
CA PRO A 35 2.45 -8.82 -3.51
C PRO A 35 2.26 -7.99 -2.24
N GLU A 36 1.72 -8.63 -1.19
CA GLU A 36 1.37 -7.96 0.08
C GLU A 36 2.60 -7.37 0.81
N ASP A 37 3.78 -7.99 0.67
CA ASP A 37 5.01 -7.52 1.31
C ASP A 37 6.22 -7.59 0.38
N ILE A 38 6.56 -6.45 -0.22
CA ILE A 38 7.72 -6.30 -1.10
C ILE A 38 9.05 -6.37 -0.34
N ASP A 39 9.07 -6.18 0.98
CA ASP A 39 10.31 -6.14 1.77
C ASP A 39 10.94 -7.52 1.93
N LEU A 40 10.14 -8.58 1.92
CA LEU A 40 10.60 -9.97 2.03
C LEU A 40 11.24 -10.51 0.74
N VAL A 41 11.11 -9.79 -0.36
CA VAL A 41 11.55 -10.27 -1.67
C VAL A 41 13.08 -10.26 -1.80
N CYS A 42 13.66 -11.39 -2.23
CA CYS A 42 15.11 -11.55 -2.41
C CYS A 42 15.57 -11.24 -3.85
N LEU A 43 16.89 -11.14 -4.05
CA LEU A 43 17.49 -10.89 -5.36
C LEU A 43 17.12 -11.97 -6.39
N ASP A 44 17.09 -13.24 -5.98
CA ASP A 44 16.84 -14.34 -6.91
C ASP A 44 15.39 -14.37 -7.37
N TYR A 45 14.44 -14.07 -6.48
CA TYR A 45 13.06 -13.83 -6.87
C TYR A 45 12.96 -12.68 -7.89
N MET A 46 13.62 -11.55 -7.61
CA MET A 46 13.59 -10.39 -8.52
C MET A 46 14.22 -10.68 -9.87
N LYS A 47 15.26 -11.50 -9.94
CA LYS A 47 15.85 -11.96 -11.22
C LYS A 47 14.87 -12.82 -12.01
N GLY A 48 14.07 -13.65 -11.33
CA GLY A 48 13.01 -14.44 -11.95
C GLY A 48 11.84 -13.60 -12.49
N ARG A 49 11.58 -12.43 -11.88
CA ARG A 49 10.54 -11.50 -12.32
C ARG A 49 11.01 -10.49 -13.36
N PHE A 50 12.22 -9.98 -13.19
CA PHE A 50 12.82 -8.95 -14.03
C PHE A 50 14.17 -9.44 -14.55
N ALA A 51 14.19 -9.87 -15.81
CA ALA A 51 15.38 -10.45 -16.45
C ALA A 51 16.56 -9.45 -16.57
N ASN A 52 16.33 -8.15 -16.34
CA ASN A 52 17.34 -7.08 -16.32
C ASN A 52 17.87 -6.73 -14.91
N VAL A 53 17.39 -7.39 -13.85
CA VAL A 53 17.91 -7.24 -12.48
C VAL A 53 19.15 -8.11 -12.29
N ARG A 54 20.20 -7.55 -11.68
CA ARG A 54 21.49 -8.19 -11.44
C ARG A 54 22.02 -7.97 -10.03
N THR A 55 21.75 -6.81 -9.42
CA THR A 55 22.34 -6.42 -8.12
C THR A 55 21.29 -6.13 -7.06
N LYS A 56 21.69 -6.22 -5.78
CA LYS A 56 20.84 -5.86 -4.63
C LYS A 56 20.39 -4.40 -4.67
N ASN A 57 21.26 -3.48 -5.10
CA ASN A 57 20.92 -2.06 -5.22
C ASN A 57 19.75 -1.82 -6.20
N GLN A 58 19.64 -2.62 -7.27
CA GLN A 58 18.48 -2.53 -8.18
C GLN A 58 17.21 -3.03 -7.49
N VAL A 59 17.32 -4.10 -6.69
CA VAL A 59 16.21 -4.60 -5.88
C VAL A 59 15.75 -3.54 -4.89
N ASP A 60 16.66 -2.95 -4.13
CA ASP A 60 16.32 -1.91 -3.14
C ASP A 60 15.67 -0.69 -3.80
N PHE A 61 16.15 -0.31 -4.98
CA PHE A 61 15.51 0.71 -5.80
C PHE A 61 14.07 0.33 -6.18
N ILE A 62 13.86 -0.88 -6.70
CA ILE A 62 12.54 -1.36 -7.10
C ILE A 62 11.62 -1.45 -5.88
N LYS A 63 12.07 -1.98 -4.74
CA LYS A 63 11.28 -2.05 -3.50
C LYS A 63 10.79 -0.67 -3.06
N ARG A 64 11.67 0.34 -3.08
CA ARG A 64 11.30 1.71 -2.73
C ARG A 64 10.26 2.29 -3.71
N ARG A 65 10.50 2.16 -5.01
CA ARG A 65 9.58 2.68 -6.04
C ARG A 65 8.27 1.93 -6.10
N TYR A 66 8.28 0.63 -5.82
CA TYR A 66 7.08 -0.18 -5.67
C TYR A 66 6.19 0.41 -4.59
N LYS A 67 6.72 0.75 -3.41
CA LYS A 67 5.92 1.33 -2.32
C LYS A 67 5.28 2.67 -2.74
N GLU A 68 6.05 3.56 -3.35
CA GLU A 68 5.57 4.86 -3.87
C GLU A 68 4.46 4.68 -4.92
N ALA A 69 4.68 3.77 -5.88
CA ALA A 69 3.73 3.50 -6.95
C ALA A 69 2.48 2.79 -6.42
N TYR A 70 2.64 1.84 -5.50
CA TYR A 70 1.54 1.11 -4.86
C TYR A 70 0.60 2.04 -4.10
N GLN A 71 1.13 2.98 -3.32
CA GLN A 71 0.34 4.02 -2.65
C GLN A 71 -0.45 4.86 -3.65
N THR A 72 0.16 5.20 -4.78
CA THR A 72 -0.46 6.03 -5.83
C THR A 72 -1.56 5.25 -6.56
N VAL A 73 -1.26 4.03 -6.99
CA VAL A 73 -2.09 3.21 -7.89
C VAL A 73 -3.29 2.58 -7.15
N PHE A 74 -3.08 2.12 -5.92
CA PHE A 74 -4.13 1.49 -5.13
C PHE A 74 -4.78 2.44 -4.14
N GLY A 75 -4.31 3.69 -4.06
CA GLY A 75 -4.72 4.60 -3.00
C GLY A 75 -4.45 4.01 -1.62
N VAL A 76 -3.50 3.07 -1.49
CA VAL A 76 -3.15 2.46 -0.21
C VAL A 76 -2.68 3.59 0.68
N MET A 77 -3.55 3.90 1.63
CA MET A 77 -3.37 4.96 2.60
C MET A 77 -1.97 4.85 3.17
N ASP A 78 -1.22 5.97 3.16
CA ASP A 78 -0.26 6.20 4.22
C ASP A 78 -0.89 5.72 5.52
N ARG A 79 -0.16 4.90 6.28
CA ARG A 79 -0.60 4.37 7.57
C ARG A 79 -1.42 5.42 8.29
N LEU A 80 -2.66 5.11 8.68
CA LEU A 80 -3.54 6.09 9.34
C LEU A 80 -2.75 6.75 10.47
N LYS A 81 -2.70 8.08 10.46
CA LYS A 81 -2.00 8.86 11.47
C LYS A 81 -2.97 9.45 12.47
N ALA A 82 -2.48 9.80 13.65
CA ALA A 82 -3.25 10.60 14.58
C ALA A 82 -3.77 11.88 13.89
N GLY A 83 -5.04 12.19 14.08
CA GLY A 83 -5.74 13.31 13.42
C GLY A 83 -6.42 12.95 12.10
N ASP A 84 -6.07 11.84 11.44
CA ASP A 84 -6.75 11.41 10.21
C ASP A 84 -8.23 11.11 10.48
N LYS A 85 -9.09 11.50 9.53
CA LYS A 85 -10.52 11.20 9.58
C LYS A 85 -10.82 9.96 8.75
N ALA A 86 -11.64 9.07 9.27
CA ALA A 86 -12.06 7.86 8.57
C ALA A 86 -13.52 7.50 8.86
N VAL A 87 -14.14 6.74 7.95
CA VAL A 87 -15.44 6.09 8.17
C VAL A 87 -15.24 4.58 8.28
N MET A 88 -16.08 3.93 9.08
CA MET A 88 -16.14 2.48 9.13
C MET A 88 -16.85 1.95 7.89
N HIS A 89 -16.34 0.89 7.28
CA HIS A 89 -16.99 0.21 6.16
C HIS A 89 -16.87 -1.31 6.29
N THR A 90 -17.79 -2.02 5.62
CA THR A 90 -17.74 -3.49 5.48
C THR A 90 -17.57 -4.24 6.81
N CYS A 91 -18.19 -3.76 7.89
CA CYS A 91 -18.20 -4.40 9.21
C CYS A 91 -19.58 -4.27 9.89
N LEU A 92 -19.80 -4.97 11.01
CA LEU A 92 -21.08 -4.88 11.71
C LEU A 92 -21.28 -3.48 12.32
N GLU A 93 -20.20 -2.91 12.82
CA GLU A 93 -20.15 -1.56 13.38
C GLU A 93 -20.51 -0.50 12.34
N SER A 94 -20.16 -0.68 11.06
CA SER A 94 -20.52 0.30 10.02
C SER A 94 -22.03 0.39 9.81
N LYS A 95 -22.79 -0.68 10.05
CA LYS A 95 -24.27 -0.62 10.01
C LYS A 95 -24.84 0.17 11.19
N ARG A 96 -24.15 0.15 12.34
CA ARG A 96 -24.57 0.85 13.57
C ARG A 96 -24.16 2.32 13.57
N TYR A 97 -23.02 2.63 12.95
CA TYR A 97 -22.42 3.97 12.90
C TYR A 97 -22.34 4.46 11.45
N ASP A 98 -23.39 4.21 10.68
CA ASP A 98 -23.40 4.50 9.25
C ASP A 98 -23.12 5.99 8.98
N GLY A 99 -22.18 6.24 8.07
CA GLY A 99 -21.71 7.59 7.75
C GLY A 99 -20.98 8.34 8.88
N LYS A 100 -20.76 7.74 10.05
CA LYS A 100 -20.06 8.42 11.15
C LYS A 100 -18.58 8.60 10.83
N VAL A 101 -18.14 9.84 10.89
CA VAL A 101 -16.73 10.22 10.78
C VAL A 101 -16.04 10.06 12.13
N TRP A 102 -14.96 9.30 12.14
CA TRP A 102 -14.10 9.08 13.29
C TRP A 102 -12.76 9.78 13.10
N THR A 103 -12.24 10.36 14.17
CA THR A 103 -10.86 10.88 14.21
C THR A 103 -9.95 9.79 14.77
N CYS A 104 -8.84 9.52 14.10
CA CYS A 104 -7.79 8.65 14.59
C CYS A 104 -7.08 9.31 15.78
N ARG A 105 -7.10 8.66 16.94
CA ARG A 105 -6.43 9.11 18.17
C ARG A 105 -4.94 8.79 18.16
N THR A 106 -4.53 7.76 17.44
CA THR A 106 -3.14 7.31 17.34
C THR A 106 -2.76 7.10 15.89
N ASP A 107 -1.46 6.99 15.63
CA ASP A 107 -0.99 6.33 14.43
C ASP A 107 -1.41 4.85 14.45
N GLN A 108 -1.50 4.23 13.27
CA GLN A 108 -1.75 2.81 13.16
C GLN A 108 -0.56 2.02 13.74
N PHE A 109 -0.87 0.91 14.40
CA PHE A 109 0.13 0.00 14.95
C PHE A 109 -0.27 -1.45 14.72
N LYS A 110 0.70 -2.36 14.89
CA LYS A 110 0.47 -3.80 14.80
C LYS A 110 0.08 -4.32 16.18
N ALA A 111 -1.13 -4.87 16.32
CA ALA A 111 -1.53 -5.57 17.54
C ALA A 111 -0.76 -6.89 17.70
N GLU A 112 -0.80 -7.50 18.88
CA GLU A 112 -0.17 -8.81 19.15
C GLU A 112 -0.66 -9.91 18.20
N SER A 113 -1.91 -9.83 17.74
CA SER A 113 -2.49 -10.72 16.73
C SER A 113 -1.90 -10.54 15.33
N GLY A 114 -1.04 -9.54 15.13
CA GLY A 114 -0.47 -9.16 13.84
C GLY A 114 -1.35 -8.23 13.00
N MET A 115 -2.57 -7.94 13.45
CA MET A 115 -3.51 -7.07 12.74
C MET A 115 -3.10 -5.60 12.83
N GLN A 116 -3.25 -4.85 11.74
CA GLN A 116 -3.08 -3.39 11.74
C GLN A 116 -4.32 -2.73 12.34
N VAL A 117 -4.12 -1.93 13.39
CA VAL A 117 -5.19 -1.33 14.18
C VAL A 117 -4.89 0.12 14.52
N VAL A 118 -5.92 0.88 14.89
CA VAL A 118 -5.83 2.28 15.32
C VAL A 118 -6.80 2.54 16.46
N PHE A 119 -6.51 3.47 17.38
CA PHE A 119 -7.52 3.96 18.31
C PHE A 119 -8.32 5.09 17.67
N LEU A 120 -9.65 5.07 17.83
CA LEU A 120 -10.54 6.13 17.35
C LEU A 120 -11.07 6.93 18.55
N GLU A 121 -11.24 8.25 18.40
CA GLU A 121 -11.81 9.10 19.43
C GLU A 121 -13.25 8.68 19.77
N GLY A 122 -13.52 8.42 21.05
CA GLY A 122 -14.84 7.98 21.53
C GLY A 122 -15.21 6.53 21.21
N PHE A 123 -14.34 5.75 20.57
CA PHE A 123 -14.52 4.31 20.40
C PHE A 123 -13.77 3.55 21.51
N ARG A 124 -14.40 2.53 22.10
CA ARG A 124 -13.73 1.72 23.13
C ARG A 124 -12.85 0.67 22.46
N GLY A 125 -11.55 0.72 22.75
CA GLY A 125 -10.56 -0.20 22.17
C GLY A 125 -9.99 0.29 20.84
N TYR A 126 -9.13 -0.54 20.25
CA TYR A 126 -8.59 -0.30 18.92
C TYR A 126 -9.52 -0.91 17.84
N PHE A 127 -9.45 -0.39 16.63
CA PHE A 127 -10.25 -0.83 15.50
C PHE A 127 -9.36 -1.24 14.33
N ALA A 128 -9.77 -2.26 13.58
CA ALA A 128 -8.97 -2.78 12.48
C ALA A 128 -8.97 -1.84 11.28
N VAL A 129 -7.78 -1.47 10.81
CA VAL A 129 -7.60 -0.50 9.71
C VAL A 129 -8.23 -0.97 8.40
N LYS A 130 -8.29 -2.28 8.16
CA LYS A 130 -8.92 -2.87 6.97
C LYS A 130 -10.43 -2.58 6.82
N PHE A 131 -11.07 -2.09 7.88
CA PHE A 131 -12.49 -1.70 7.90
C PHE A 131 -12.65 -0.18 8.03
N LEU A 132 -11.58 0.58 7.81
CA LEU A 132 -11.59 2.04 7.83
C LEU A 132 -11.24 2.59 6.45
N GLN A 133 -12.02 3.56 6.01
CA GLN A 133 -11.77 4.33 4.81
C GLN A 133 -11.44 5.76 5.21
N ARG A 134 -10.20 6.20 5.00
CA ARG A 134 -9.79 7.59 5.24
C ARG A 134 -10.57 8.53 4.33
N ILE A 135 -11.04 9.63 4.92
CA ILE A 135 -11.66 10.73 4.20
C ILE A 135 -10.56 11.73 3.83
N ARG A 136 -10.45 12.04 2.55
CA ARG A 136 -9.71 13.22 2.07
C ARG A 136 -10.75 14.28 1.75
N LEU A 137 -10.91 15.26 2.64
CA LEU A 137 -11.66 16.46 2.29
C LEU A 137 -10.77 17.24 1.33
N LEU A 138 -11.17 17.30 0.06
CA LEU A 138 -10.62 18.29 -0.85
C LEU A 138 -11.22 19.62 -0.42
N GLU A 139 -10.39 20.50 0.13
CA GLU A 139 -10.77 21.89 0.33
C GLU A 139 -10.91 22.50 -1.08
N ASN A 140 -12.15 22.89 -1.43
CA ASN A 140 -12.44 23.65 -2.66
C ASN A 140 -12.07 25.12 -2.46
#